data_AF-R6DBR4-F1
#
_entry.id   AF-R6DBR4-F1
#
_cell.length_a   1.000
_cell.length_b   1.000
_cell.length_c   1.000
_cell.angle_alpha   90.00
_cell.angle_beta   90.00
_cell.angle_gamma   90.00
#
_symmetry.space_group_name_H-M   'P 1'
#
loop_
_entity.id
_entity.type
_entity.pdbx_description
1 polymer ?
#
loop_
_entity_poly.entity_id
_entity_poly.type
_entity_poly.pdbx_seq_one_letter_code
_entity_poly.pdbx_strand_id
1 'polypeptide(L)'
;MKEMVFEWLICILCASVLMIIHEMVKTAIYLLQKRRMHQKAAFSHSMWAVYRYIDPIGLILAVVSNVPFSKPFMFRVRDKKTNLVMGISGFCILVAVFAFCICSLHFDLFGLGSILQQDPNCLWAKGVVLAGQYMAILSFGMFVANLFPVSVFDMGLIVAGISAKKYLQIIKRDAVIKMLLIVVLLLNLIAQAGYRLLDILV
;
A
#
# COMPACT_ATOMS: atom_id res chain seq x y z
N MET A 1 26.61 3.09 9.10
CA MET A 1 25.81 4.34 9.14
C MET A 1 25.42 4.84 7.76
N LYS A 2 26.35 5.05 6.81
CA LYS A 2 26.01 5.53 5.45
C LYS A 2 25.04 4.59 4.70
N GLU A 3 25.23 3.28 4.83
CA GLU A 3 24.37 2.26 4.19
C GLU A 3 22.96 2.21 4.82
N MET A 4 22.84 2.25 6.15
CA MET A 4 21.53 2.32 6.82
C MET A 4 20.74 3.57 6.41
N VAL A 5 21.40 4.72 6.31
CA VAL A 5 20.74 5.96 5.86
C VAL A 5 20.29 5.82 4.41
N PHE A 6 21.08 5.17 3.55
CA PHE A 6 20.72 4.90 2.17
C PHE A 6 19.50 3.98 2.06
N GLU A 7 19.45 2.90 2.83
CA GLU A 7 18.31 1.99 2.89
C GLU A 7 17.03 2.67 3.40
N TRP A 8 17.13 3.48 4.46
CA TRP A 8 15.98 4.24 4.96
C TRP A 8 15.45 5.24 3.95
N LEU A 9 16.33 5.91 3.20
CA LEU A 9 15.93 6.82 2.13
C LEU A 9 15.18 6.08 1.02
N ILE A 10 15.68 4.91 0.60
CA ILE A 10 15.00 4.08 -0.40
C ILE A 10 13.64 3.61 0.13
N CYS A 11 13.59 3.12 1.38
CA CYS A 11 12.35 2.65 2.00
C CYS A 11 11.30 3.77 2.05
N ILE A 12 11.68 4.97 2.48
CA ILE A 12 10.77 6.13 2.54
C ILE A 12 10.28 6.50 1.13
N LEU A 13 11.15 6.48 0.13
CA LEU A 13 10.81 6.78 -1.25
C LEU A 13 9.84 5.73 -1.82
N CYS A 14 10.14 4.44 -1.64
CA CYS A 14 9.26 3.34 -2.05
C CYS A 14 7.90 3.40 -1.35
N ALA A 15 7.87 3.64 -0.04
CA ALA A 15 6.63 3.77 0.73
C ALA A 15 5.79 4.95 0.24
N SER A 16 6.42 6.10 -0.03
CA SER A 16 5.74 7.29 -0.57
C SER A 16 5.12 7.00 -1.94
N VAL A 17 5.90 6.40 -2.84
CA VAL A 17 5.42 6.03 -4.19
C VAL A 17 4.27 5.04 -4.11
N LEU A 18 4.37 4.02 -3.26
CA LEU A 18 3.33 3.02 -3.07
C LEU A 18 2.02 3.65 -2.56
N MET A 19 2.09 4.52 -1.54
CA MET A 19 0.92 5.24 -1.02
C MET A 19 0.24 6.09 -2.10
N ILE A 20 1.05 6.78 -2.90
CA ILE A 20 0.57 7.60 -4.02
C ILE A 20 -0.16 6.73 -5.04
N ILE A 21 0.47 5.66 -5.53
CA ILE A 21 -0.12 4.76 -6.52
C ILE A 21 -1.43 4.18 -5.99
N HIS A 22 -1.42 3.68 -4.75
CA HIS A 22 -2.57 3.07 -4.11
C HIS A 22 -3.77 4.02 -4.03
N GLU A 23 -3.56 5.24 -3.54
CA GLU A 23 -4.65 6.21 -3.36
C GLU A 23 -5.07 6.88 -4.68
N MET A 24 -4.13 7.09 -5.61
CA MET A 24 -4.43 7.61 -6.95
C MET A 24 -5.34 6.67 -7.74
N VAL A 25 -5.07 5.36 -7.72
CA VAL A 25 -5.92 4.37 -8.42
C VAL A 25 -7.32 4.38 -7.84
N LYS A 26 -7.47 4.37 -6.51
CA LYS A 26 -8.79 4.46 -5.85
C LYS A 26 -9.52 5.75 -6.23
N THR A 27 -8.81 6.87 -6.28
CA THR A 27 -9.38 8.17 -6.68
C THR A 27 -9.85 8.16 -8.14
N ALA A 28 -9.06 7.58 -9.05
CA ALA A 28 -9.42 7.43 -10.45
C ALA A 28 -10.67 6.55 -10.64
N ILE A 29 -10.73 5.41 -9.94
CA ILE A 29 -11.87 4.50 -9.97
C ILE A 29 -13.14 5.17 -9.42
N TYR A 30 -13.03 5.91 -8.32
CA TYR A 30 -14.14 6.70 -7.79
C TYR A 30 -14.70 7.68 -8.83
N LEU A 31 -13.83 8.35 -9.58
CA LEU A 31 -14.25 9.26 -10.63
C LEU A 31 -14.94 8.57 -11.80
N LEU A 32 -14.35 7.50 -12.29
CA LEU A 32 -14.91 6.72 -13.38
C LEU A 32 -16.31 6.22 -13.01
N GLN A 33 -16.47 5.74 -11.77
CA GLN A 33 -17.76 5.28 -11.26
C GLN A 33 -18.78 6.43 -11.17
N LYS A 34 -18.39 7.61 -10.68
CA LYS A 34 -19.31 8.77 -10.64
C LYS A 34 -19.70 9.28 -12.02
N ARG A 35 -18.76 9.31 -12.96
CA ARG A 35 -19.03 9.64 -14.36
C ARG A 35 -20.03 8.66 -14.97
N ARG A 36 -19.85 7.36 -14.71
CA ARG A 36 -20.78 6.30 -15.15
C ARG A 36 -22.18 6.46 -14.55
N MET A 37 -22.28 6.94 -13.33
CA MET A 37 -23.56 7.19 -12.64
C MET A 37 -24.17 8.57 -12.98
N HIS A 38 -23.57 9.34 -13.90
CA HIS A 38 -23.96 10.72 -14.24
C HIS A 38 -24.08 11.67 -13.01
N GLN A 39 -23.33 11.38 -11.94
CA GLN A 39 -23.33 12.19 -10.73
C GLN A 39 -22.14 13.14 -10.71
N LYS A 40 -22.33 14.36 -10.19
CA LYS A 40 -21.21 15.28 -9.96
C LYS A 40 -20.26 14.70 -8.91
N ALA A 41 -18.97 14.71 -9.22
CA ALA A 41 -17.93 14.40 -8.27
C ALA A 41 -17.88 15.49 -7.20
N ALA A 42 -18.38 15.18 -6.01
CA ALA A 42 -18.19 16.01 -4.83
C ALA A 42 -16.76 15.81 -4.33
N PHE A 43 -15.83 16.55 -4.92
CA PHE A 43 -14.48 16.71 -4.39
C PHE A 43 -14.44 17.89 -3.46
N SER A 44 -13.74 17.73 -2.34
CA SER A 44 -13.26 18.89 -1.58
C SER A 44 -12.06 19.53 -2.31
N HIS A 45 -11.26 18.75 -3.06
CA HIS A 45 -9.97 19.19 -3.60
C HIS A 45 -9.53 18.43 -4.88
N SER A 46 -8.53 18.98 -5.58
CA SER A 46 -7.93 18.41 -6.80
C SER A 46 -7.21 17.09 -6.55
N MET A 47 -7.34 16.13 -7.48
CA MET A 47 -6.63 14.83 -7.47
C MET A 47 -5.11 14.95 -7.63
N TRP A 48 -4.64 16.08 -8.16
CA TRP A 48 -3.22 16.31 -8.42
C TRP A 48 -2.43 16.70 -7.17
N ALA A 49 -3.10 16.81 -6.02
CA ALA A 49 -2.45 17.09 -4.74
C ALA A 49 -1.83 15.82 -4.12
N VAL A 50 -0.83 15.26 -4.83
CA VAL A 50 -0.18 13.97 -4.53
C VAL A 50 0.39 13.90 -3.11
N TYR A 51 0.90 15.01 -2.58
CA TYR A 51 1.40 15.12 -1.20
C TYR A 51 0.36 14.76 -0.13
N ARG A 52 -0.94 14.79 -0.46
CA ARG A 52 -2.03 14.47 0.48
C ARG A 52 -2.27 12.97 0.63
N TYR A 53 -1.73 12.16 -0.29
CA TYR A 53 -1.84 10.71 -0.23
C TYR A 53 -0.82 10.09 0.74
N ILE A 54 0.27 10.81 0.98
CA ILE A 54 1.33 10.39 1.89
C ILE A 54 0.87 10.63 3.33
N ASP A 55 0.84 9.55 4.12
CA ASP A 55 0.59 9.62 5.56
C ASP A 55 1.93 9.65 6.31
N PRO A 56 2.23 10.69 7.13
CA PRO A 56 3.44 10.71 7.93
C PRO A 56 3.51 9.55 8.93
N ILE A 57 2.38 9.11 9.50
CA ILE A 57 2.35 7.94 10.40
C ILE A 57 2.61 6.67 9.58
N GLY A 58 2.03 6.59 8.39
CA GLY A 58 2.29 5.50 7.45
C GLY A 58 3.76 5.38 7.07
N LEU A 59 4.47 6.50 6.90
CA LEU A 59 5.91 6.50 6.61
C LEU A 59 6.74 6.02 7.81
N ILE A 60 6.39 6.45 9.03
CA ILE A 60 7.06 5.97 10.25
C ILE A 60 6.89 4.45 10.37
N LEU A 61 5.66 3.95 10.14
CA LEU A 61 5.39 2.51 10.19
C LEU A 61 6.08 1.74 9.05
N ALA A 62 6.27 2.35 7.89
CA ALA A 62 7.07 1.77 6.82
C ALA A 62 8.53 1.54 7.27
N VAL A 63 9.15 2.53 7.91
CA VAL A 63 10.56 2.42 8.35
C VAL A 63 10.71 1.50 9.56
N VAL A 64 9.78 1.55 10.51
CA VAL A 64 9.89 0.79 11.77
C VAL A 64 9.41 -0.66 11.64
N SER A 65 8.40 -0.90 10.81
CA SER A 65 7.71 -2.21 10.72
C SER A 65 7.54 -2.74 9.30
N ASN A 66 8.05 -2.06 8.27
CA ASN A 66 7.84 -2.41 6.85
C ASN A 66 6.36 -2.54 6.44
N VAL A 67 5.46 -1.86 7.15
CA VAL A 67 4.03 -1.86 6.87
C VAL A 67 3.54 -0.42 6.72
N PRO A 68 3.48 0.10 5.48
CA PRO A 68 2.95 1.43 5.23
C PRO A 68 1.43 1.44 5.23
N PHE A 69 0.86 2.61 5.56
CA PHE A 69 -0.55 2.94 5.36
C PHE A 69 -0.69 4.22 4.56
N SER A 70 -1.64 4.28 3.63
CA SER A 70 -1.97 5.53 2.93
C SER A 70 -2.99 6.34 3.71
N LYS A 71 -2.88 7.67 3.62
CA LYS A 71 -3.90 8.55 4.17
C LYS A 71 -5.13 8.41 3.27
N PRO A 72 -6.29 8.02 3.81
CA PRO A 72 -7.50 7.92 3.01
C PRO A 72 -7.85 9.29 2.43
N PHE A 73 -8.06 9.36 1.13
CA PHE A 73 -8.68 10.55 0.57
C PHE A 73 -10.14 10.57 1.05
N MET A 74 -10.59 11.69 1.64
CA MET A 74 -11.94 11.79 2.21
C MET A 74 -12.99 11.79 1.11
N PHE A 75 -13.39 10.60 0.66
CA PHE A 75 -14.50 10.41 -0.24
C PHE A 75 -15.80 10.42 0.57
N ARG A 76 -16.73 11.32 0.24
CA ARG A 76 -18.12 11.20 0.70
C ARG A 76 -18.85 10.18 -0.18
N VAL A 77 -18.54 8.90 -0.01
CA VAL A 77 -19.21 7.83 -0.76
C VAL A 77 -20.49 7.43 -0.03
N ARG A 78 -21.64 7.74 -0.64
CA ARG A 78 -22.95 7.28 -0.16
C ARG A 78 -23.35 5.95 -0.77
N ASP A 79 -22.78 5.59 -1.93
CA ASP A 79 -23.18 4.43 -2.71
C ASP A 79 -22.40 3.17 -2.32
N LYS A 80 -23.13 2.12 -1.97
CA LYS A 80 -22.58 0.79 -1.65
C LYS A 80 -21.69 0.23 -2.76
N LYS A 81 -22.13 0.33 -4.02
CA LYS A 81 -21.38 -0.19 -5.18
C LYS A 81 -20.03 0.52 -5.35
N THR A 82 -20.00 1.83 -5.16
CA THR A 82 -18.77 2.62 -5.28
C THR A 82 -17.78 2.26 -4.18
N ASN A 83 -18.24 2.09 -2.93
CA ASN A 83 -17.39 1.62 -1.84
C ASN A 83 -16.78 0.25 -2.13
N LEU A 84 -17.59 -0.68 -2.62
CA LEU A 84 -17.11 -2.03 -2.96
C LEU A 84 -16.03 -2.01 -4.04
N VAL A 85 -16.28 -1.31 -5.16
CA VAL A 85 -15.35 -1.24 -6.28
C VAL A 85 -14.05 -0.53 -5.88
N MET A 86 -14.11 0.52 -5.06
CA MET A 86 -12.93 1.20 -4.54
C MET A 86 -12.08 0.28 -3.67
N GLY A 87 -12.69 -0.44 -2.72
CA GLY A 87 -11.97 -1.38 -1.86
C GLY A 87 -11.32 -2.53 -2.66
N ILE A 88 -12.04 -3.11 -3.63
CA ILE A 88 -11.48 -4.13 -4.52
C ILE A 88 -10.31 -3.56 -5.33
N SER A 89 -10.45 -2.34 -5.87
CA SER A 89 -9.38 -1.72 -6.67
C SER A 89 -8.11 -1.45 -5.86
N GLY A 90 -8.24 -1.09 -4.58
CA GLY A 90 -7.10 -0.94 -3.65
C GLY A 90 -6.31 -2.23 -3.48
N PHE A 91 -7.00 -3.34 -3.21
CA PHE A 91 -6.35 -4.66 -3.17
C PHE A 91 -5.74 -5.07 -4.51
N CYS A 92 -6.46 -4.87 -5.62
CA CYS A 92 -5.96 -5.25 -6.93
C CYS A 92 -4.66 -4.52 -7.29
N ILE A 93 -4.54 -3.22 -7.00
CA ILE A 93 -3.30 -2.49 -7.31
C ILE A 93 -2.14 -2.93 -6.41
N LEU A 94 -2.39 -3.22 -5.13
CA LEU A 94 -1.34 -3.73 -4.23
C LEU A 94 -0.81 -5.09 -4.68
N VAL A 95 -1.70 -6.01 -5.07
CA VAL A 95 -1.31 -7.31 -5.63
C VAL A 95 -0.57 -7.15 -6.95
N ALA A 96 -1.01 -6.24 -7.82
CA ALA A 96 -0.35 -5.99 -9.10
C ALA A 96 1.08 -5.43 -8.91
N VAL A 97 1.27 -4.48 -8.00
CA VAL A 97 2.60 -3.93 -7.67
C VAL A 97 3.49 -5.01 -7.07
N PHE A 98 2.98 -5.81 -6.12
CA PHE A 98 3.73 -6.92 -5.54
C PHE A 98 4.19 -7.93 -6.60
N ALA A 99 3.25 -8.43 -7.42
CA ALA A 99 3.55 -9.39 -8.48
C ALA A 99 4.54 -8.83 -9.50
N PHE A 100 4.40 -7.56 -9.89
CA PHE A 100 5.35 -6.90 -10.77
C PHE A 100 6.76 -6.85 -10.17
N CYS A 101 6.90 -6.49 -8.90
CA CYS A 101 8.20 -6.46 -8.22
C CYS A 101 8.83 -7.86 -8.11
N ILE A 102 8.05 -8.89 -7.75
CA ILE A 102 8.54 -10.27 -7.68
C ILE A 102 8.99 -10.76 -9.04
N CYS A 103 8.18 -10.60 -10.09
CA CYS A 103 8.57 -10.97 -11.45
C CYS A 103 9.83 -10.23 -11.89
N SER A 104 9.92 -8.93 -11.58
CA SER A 104 11.08 -8.12 -11.93
C SER A 104 12.37 -8.60 -11.27
N LEU A 105 12.30 -9.05 -10.03
CA LEU A 105 13.45 -9.56 -9.27
C LEU A 105 13.80 -10.99 -9.69
N HIS A 106 12.81 -11.88 -9.81
CA HIS A 106 13.01 -13.30 -10.13
C HIS A 106 13.58 -13.52 -11.54
N PHE A 107 13.09 -12.77 -12.54
CA PHE A 107 13.55 -12.90 -13.92
C PHE A 107 14.72 -11.96 -14.28
N ASP A 108 15.24 -11.21 -13.30
CA ASP A 108 16.24 -10.15 -13.53
C ASP A 108 15.91 -9.29 -14.76
N LEU A 109 14.68 -8.76 -14.82
CA LEU A 109 14.13 -8.05 -15.99
C LEU A 109 14.97 -6.82 -16.41
N PHE A 110 15.80 -6.31 -15.50
CA PHE A 110 16.70 -5.17 -15.72
C PHE A 110 18.16 -5.58 -15.93
N GLY A 111 18.48 -6.88 -15.95
CA GLY A 111 19.85 -7.40 -16.11
C GLY A 111 20.82 -6.98 -15.01
N LEU A 112 20.30 -6.59 -13.84
CA LEU A 112 21.07 -6.00 -12.76
C LEU A 112 21.98 -7.05 -12.11
N GLY A 113 21.61 -8.33 -12.13
CA GLY A 113 22.43 -9.42 -11.61
C GLY A 113 23.80 -9.47 -12.30
N SER A 114 23.83 -9.33 -13.63
CA SER A 114 25.08 -9.31 -14.40
C SER A 114 25.96 -8.08 -14.09
N ILE A 115 25.33 -6.93 -13.87
CA ILE A 115 26.03 -5.67 -13.58
C ILE A 115 26.63 -5.70 -12.18
N LEU A 116 25.90 -6.24 -11.20
CA LEU A 116 26.41 -6.43 -9.83
C LEU A 116 27.50 -7.50 -9.74
N GLN A 117 27.49 -8.51 -10.62
CA GLN A 117 28.59 -9.48 -10.72
C GLN A 117 29.88 -8.86 -11.26
N GLN A 118 29.78 -7.92 -12.22
CA GLN A 118 30.93 -7.23 -12.80
C GLN A 118 31.46 -6.09 -11.92
N ASP A 119 30.57 -5.30 -11.33
CA ASP A 119 30.92 -4.26 -10.37
C ASP A 119 30.03 -4.36 -9.12
N PRO A 120 30.49 -5.10 -8.09
CA PRO A 120 29.73 -5.27 -6.86
C PRO A 120 29.65 -3.99 -6.03
N ASN A 121 30.30 -2.88 -6.41
CA ASN A 121 30.19 -1.59 -5.73
C ASN A 121 29.35 -0.57 -6.48
N CYS A 122 28.71 -0.99 -7.58
CA CYS A 122 27.81 -0.18 -8.37
C CYS A 122 26.57 0.27 -7.56
N LEU A 123 26.61 1.52 -7.06
CA LEU A 123 25.60 2.07 -6.16
C LEU A 123 24.20 2.15 -6.78
N TRP A 124 24.10 2.49 -8.07
CA TRP A 124 22.81 2.62 -8.74
C TRP A 124 22.14 1.26 -8.90
N ALA A 125 22.89 0.22 -9.28
CA ALA A 125 22.37 -1.13 -9.46
C ALA A 125 21.90 -1.72 -8.13
N LYS A 126 22.69 -1.55 -7.06
CA LYS A 126 22.28 -1.88 -5.68
C LYS A 126 21.00 -1.16 -5.27
N GLY A 127 20.92 0.14 -5.56
CA GLY A 127 19.75 0.96 -5.22
C GLY A 127 18.47 0.47 -5.88
N VAL A 128 18.53 0.06 -7.15
CA VAL A 128 17.36 -0.45 -7.89
C VAL A 128 16.90 -1.81 -7.35
N VAL A 129 17.84 -2.73 -7.07
CA VAL A 129 17.51 -4.04 -6.47
C VAL A 129 16.87 -3.86 -5.10
N LEU A 130 17.48 -3.03 -4.23
CA LEU A 130 16.92 -2.70 -2.91
C LEU A 130 15.54 -2.04 -3.03
N ALA A 131 15.35 -1.12 -3.97
CA ALA A 131 14.06 -0.49 -4.20
C ALA A 131 12.99 -1.52 -4.63
N GLY A 132 13.35 -2.50 -5.46
CA GLY A 132 12.47 -3.60 -5.85
C GLY A 132 12.06 -4.47 -4.65
N GLN A 133 13.02 -4.84 -3.80
CA GLN A 133 12.78 -5.63 -2.59
C GLN A 133 11.89 -4.88 -1.59
N TYR A 134 12.22 -3.62 -1.28
CA TYR A 134 11.40 -2.79 -0.42
C TYR A 134 9.99 -2.58 -1.00
N MET A 135 9.86 -2.32 -2.31
CA MET A 135 8.54 -2.16 -2.93
C MET A 135 7.70 -3.44 -2.82
N ALA A 136 8.30 -4.63 -2.97
CA ALA A 136 7.62 -5.91 -2.77
C ALA A 136 7.18 -6.09 -1.30
N ILE A 137 8.09 -5.91 -0.34
CA ILE A 137 7.76 -6.09 1.08
C ILE A 137 6.70 -5.07 1.53
N LEU A 138 6.85 -3.80 1.15
CA LEU A 138 5.93 -2.73 1.52
C LEU A 138 4.55 -2.91 0.88
N SER A 139 4.47 -3.36 -0.38
CA SER A 139 3.18 -3.65 -1.05
C SER A 139 2.46 -4.85 -0.42
N PHE A 140 3.20 -5.91 -0.07
CA PHE A 140 2.66 -7.02 0.70
C PHE A 140 2.20 -6.57 2.11
N GLY A 141 3.03 -5.79 2.79
CA GLY A 141 2.72 -5.24 4.11
C GLY A 141 1.44 -4.41 4.08
N MET A 142 1.34 -3.46 3.16
CA MET A 142 0.13 -2.64 2.98
C MET A 142 -1.08 -3.47 2.58
N PHE A 143 -0.91 -4.54 1.78
CA PHE A 143 -1.98 -5.47 1.43
C PHE A 143 -2.54 -6.16 2.68
N VAL A 144 -1.69 -6.81 3.47
CA VAL A 144 -2.11 -7.51 4.70
C VAL A 144 -2.73 -6.53 5.68
N ALA A 145 -2.18 -5.34 5.80
CA ALA A 145 -2.66 -4.34 6.71
C ALA A 145 -4.05 -3.79 6.31
N ASN A 146 -4.33 -3.69 5.01
CA ASN A 146 -5.65 -3.34 4.50
C ASN A 146 -6.70 -4.46 4.64
N LEU A 147 -6.31 -5.70 4.93
CA LEU A 147 -7.26 -6.80 5.26
C LEU A 147 -7.93 -6.59 6.62
N PHE A 148 -7.31 -5.82 7.53
CA PHE A 148 -7.94 -5.49 8.79
C PHE A 148 -9.17 -4.61 8.52
N PRO A 149 -10.34 -4.96 9.10
CA PRO A 149 -11.58 -4.26 8.83
C PRO A 149 -11.64 -2.92 9.59
N VAL A 150 -10.66 -2.06 9.40
CA VAL A 150 -10.69 -0.66 9.85
C VAL A 150 -11.57 0.11 8.86
N SER A 151 -12.44 0.98 9.36
CA SER A 151 -13.43 1.71 8.55
C SER A 151 -12.86 2.43 7.32
N VAL A 152 -11.61 2.86 7.44
CA VAL A 152 -10.85 3.64 6.47
C VAL A 152 -10.14 2.77 5.42
N PHE A 153 -9.85 1.53 5.75
CA PHE A 153 -9.08 0.61 4.90
C PHE A 153 -9.95 -0.06 3.85
N ASP A 154 -9.31 -0.69 2.87
CA ASP A 154 -10.01 -1.29 1.74
C ASP A 154 -10.99 -2.38 2.17
N MET A 155 -10.65 -3.20 3.18
CA MET A 155 -11.61 -4.16 3.74
C MET A 155 -12.81 -3.46 4.40
N GLY A 156 -12.59 -2.33 5.07
CA GLY A 156 -13.66 -1.47 5.59
C GLY A 156 -14.61 -0.98 4.50
N LEU A 157 -14.06 -0.55 3.36
CA LEU A 157 -14.84 -0.13 2.18
C LEU A 157 -15.62 -1.29 1.56
N ILE A 158 -15.04 -2.48 1.48
CA ILE A 158 -15.73 -3.69 1.01
C ILE A 158 -16.90 -4.02 1.94
N VAL A 159 -16.68 -4.01 3.26
CA VAL A 159 -17.77 -4.28 4.21
C VAL A 159 -18.86 -3.21 4.14
N ALA A 160 -18.49 -1.93 3.96
CA ALA A 160 -19.44 -0.85 3.71
C ALA A 160 -20.27 -1.08 2.44
N GLY A 161 -19.65 -1.62 1.39
CA GLY A 161 -20.32 -1.97 0.15
C GLY A 161 -21.29 -3.15 0.28
N ILE A 162 -20.97 -4.14 1.10
CA ILE A 162 -21.82 -5.32 1.32
C ILE A 162 -22.99 -5.00 2.27
N SER A 163 -22.71 -4.41 3.44
CA SER A 163 -23.75 -4.15 4.44
C SER A 163 -23.42 -2.99 5.36
N ALA A 164 -24.28 -1.98 5.36
CA ALA A 164 -24.20 -0.85 6.27
C ALA A 164 -24.27 -1.27 7.76
N LYS A 165 -25.06 -2.32 8.08
CA LYS A 165 -25.18 -2.83 9.46
C LYS A 165 -23.85 -3.41 9.96
N LYS A 166 -23.15 -4.18 9.13
CA LYS A 166 -21.82 -4.73 9.45
C LYS A 166 -20.77 -3.63 9.53
N TYR A 167 -20.83 -2.64 8.64
CA TYR A 167 -19.95 -1.48 8.70
C TYR A 167 -20.12 -0.64 9.98
N LEU A 168 -21.36 -0.45 10.45
CA LEU A 168 -21.61 0.18 11.75
C LEU A 168 -21.03 -0.63 12.92
N GLN A 169 -21.05 -1.95 12.85
CA GLN A 169 -20.40 -2.79 13.87
C GLN A 169 -18.88 -2.63 13.85
N ILE A 170 -18.25 -2.51 12.68
CA ILE A 170 -16.83 -2.17 12.53
C ILE A 170 -16.54 -0.84 13.23
N ILE A 171 -17.32 0.21 12.95
CA ILE A 171 -17.13 1.53 13.56
C ILE A 171 -17.25 1.45 15.09
N LYS A 172 -18.25 0.71 15.60
CA LYS A 172 -18.43 0.52 17.05
C LYS A 172 -17.26 -0.20 17.73
N ARG A 173 -16.52 -1.03 16.99
CA ARG A 173 -15.37 -1.81 17.48
C ARG A 173 -14.04 -1.30 16.93
N ASP A 174 -14.00 -0.11 16.36
CA ASP A 174 -12.84 0.44 15.64
C ASP A 174 -11.58 0.48 16.52
N ALA A 175 -11.73 0.86 17.79
CA ALA A 175 -10.63 0.85 18.76
C ALA A 175 -10.04 -0.55 18.97
N VAL A 176 -10.88 -1.57 19.11
CA VAL A 176 -10.44 -2.97 19.32
C VAL A 176 -9.70 -3.49 18.08
N ILE A 177 -10.22 -3.19 16.88
CA ILE A 177 -9.61 -3.61 15.61
C ILE A 177 -8.24 -2.95 15.44
N LYS A 178 -8.14 -1.65 15.73
CA LYS A 178 -6.87 -0.91 15.69
C LYS A 178 -5.88 -1.41 16.73
N MET A 179 -6.32 -1.74 17.94
CA MET A 179 -5.45 -2.34 18.96
C MET A 179 -4.88 -3.68 18.49
N LEU A 180 -5.70 -4.52 17.88
CA LEU A 180 -5.25 -5.80 17.33
C LEU A 180 -4.24 -5.60 16.20
N LEU A 181 -4.48 -4.64 15.30
CA LEU A 181 -3.52 -4.25 14.27
C LEU A 181 -2.18 -3.78 14.87
N ILE A 182 -2.22 -2.92 15.89
CA ILE A 182 -1.01 -2.44 16.58
C ILE A 182 -0.24 -3.62 17.19
N VAL A 183 -0.91 -4.56 17.85
CA VAL A 183 -0.27 -5.76 18.41
C VAL A 183 0.43 -6.58 17.31
N VAL A 184 -0.24 -6.79 16.17
CA VAL A 184 0.34 -7.52 15.03
C VAL A 184 1.57 -6.81 14.47
N LEU A 185 1.54 -5.47 14.39
CA LEU A 185 2.68 -4.65 13.95
C LEU A 185 3.84 -4.70 14.96
N LEU A 186 3.55 -4.62 16.26
CA LEU A 186 4.57 -4.70 17.32
C LEU A 186 5.27 -6.06 17.36
N LEU A 187 4.53 -7.14 17.10
CA LEU A 187 5.09 -8.49 16.97
C LEU A 187 5.84 -8.71 15.64
N ASN A 188 5.84 -7.71 14.75
CA ASN A 188 6.49 -7.72 13.44
C ASN A 188 6.09 -8.91 12.54
N LEU A 189 4.89 -9.47 12.76
CA LEU A 189 4.44 -10.69 12.09
C LEU A 189 4.28 -10.48 10.58
N ILE A 190 3.81 -9.30 10.18
CA ILE A 190 3.58 -8.96 8.76
C ILE A 190 4.91 -8.84 8.02
N ALA A 191 5.89 -8.14 8.58
CA ALA A 191 7.20 -8.00 7.95
C ALA A 191 7.91 -9.34 7.83
N GLN A 192 7.90 -10.15 8.90
CA GLN A 192 8.50 -11.49 8.87
C GLN A 192 7.88 -12.37 7.80
N ALA A 193 6.55 -12.33 7.64
CA ALA A 193 5.86 -13.04 6.56
C ALA A 193 6.28 -12.52 5.17
N GLY A 194 6.42 -11.20 5.02
CA GLY A 194 6.86 -10.57 3.77
C GLY A 194 8.29 -10.96 3.38
N TYR A 195 9.24 -10.92 4.31
CA TYR A 195 10.62 -11.35 4.08
C TYR A 195 10.69 -12.84 3.69
N ARG A 196 9.99 -13.72 4.43
CA ARG A 196 9.94 -15.15 4.09
C ARG A 196 9.33 -15.41 2.71
N LEU A 197 8.31 -14.64 2.32
CA LEU A 197 7.73 -14.75 0.99
C LEU A 197 8.71 -14.32 -0.08
N LEU A 198 9.45 -13.22 0.14
CA LEU A 198 10.48 -12.76 -0.78
C LEU A 198 11.58 -13.82 -0.96
N ASP A 199 12.08 -14.41 0.13
CA ASP A 199 13.12 -15.44 0.11
C ASP A 199 12.69 -16.73 -0.62
N ILE A 200 11.39 -17.03 -0.65
CA ILE A 200 10.85 -18.21 -1.35
C ILE A 200 10.64 -17.93 -2.84
N LEU A 201 10.31 -16.69 -3.20
CA LEU A 201 9.85 -16.31 -4.53
C LEU A 201 10.96 -15.72 -5.42
N VAL A 202 12.06 -15.26 -4.86
CA VAL A 202 13.20 -14.66 -5.56
C VAL A 202 14.44 -15.51 -5.29
#